data_AF-A0A1G7ZPH5-F1
#
_entry.id   AF-A0A1G7ZPH5-F1
#
_cell.length_a   1.000
_cell.length_b   1.000
_cell.length_c   1.000
_cell.angle_alpha   90.00
_cell.angle_beta   90.00
_cell.angle_gamma   90.00
#
_symmetry.space_group_name_H-M   'P 1'
#
loop_
_entity.id
_entity.type
_entity.pdbx_description
1 polymer ?
#
loop_
_entity_poly.entity_id
_entity_poly.type
_entity_poly.pdbx_seq_one_letter_code
_entity_poly.pdbx_strand_id
1 'polypeptide(L)'
;MNNYIIRPLLLILLFSLVSCNKIGKKIIKEKELIELFSKNEDVLAILKVDFPDDLIRGFHKNLDEASLKQLAKQIEGSKELGSYLKVNPKAIKAWGFLSNSNYAKDVEIIKYFDELPTSKFSLKSNNRIGEIYDVSSGGLLAKLDNKSILITKLDNNAFANLNKFAPNTIYKVKNIDYQIDDIGRVVSAKTSLLKLDNSIPSNSLISEEFNQIISSVFGGTNLKLNQVFVDKDIFSQLNNTWLDALKKREKIGRINIKSIFNSNQKTPDAFNVIYYNGKDRIPIHIENTLKKQNDDVFKKLQRSAEGTYINGKTAIENFPKDITLNGNKLIFEGKPFGVIDPKTSTVTIDRRAALNKKSINPLLDHPRLLEDFKYVVKDGKNTHIYKTDNLGRVIESQHTIISKTSKNRNVVSQNKAKLYGDEVSSKTSLENLTNNQHKRMSDEGGHYLADSAGGIPESINITSQAYKVNHSKKWRAMEDKITKAIENGDNVLVKNTQIFSDNSRRSSGAIYEISINGKIEKLEFNNINNTLEVI
;
A
#
# COMPACT_ATOMS: atom_id res chain seq x y z
N MET A 1 47.35 -60.38 49.28
CA MET A 1 46.96 -60.95 47.99
C MET A 1 45.65 -60.29 47.56
N ASN A 2 45.65 -59.58 46.43
CA ASN A 2 44.49 -59.07 45.67
C ASN A 2 43.56 -58.08 46.46
N ASN A 3 43.09 -56.93 45.96
CA ASN A 3 42.74 -56.58 44.58
C ASN A 3 42.32 -55.08 44.49
N TYR A 4 42.48 -54.52 43.29
CA TYR A 4 41.78 -53.40 42.63
C TYR A 4 42.00 -51.90 42.96
N ILE A 5 42.76 -51.31 42.03
CA ILE A 5 42.72 -49.95 41.46
C ILE A 5 41.43 -49.76 40.61
N ILE A 6 40.84 -48.54 40.53
CA ILE A 6 40.42 -47.80 39.30
C ILE A 6 39.65 -46.48 39.63
N ARG A 7 40.28 -45.34 39.26
CA ARG A 7 39.77 -44.01 38.79
C ARG A 7 38.85 -43.13 39.69
N PRO A 8 39.03 -41.78 39.70
CA PRO A 8 39.08 -40.96 38.49
C PRO A 8 40.20 -39.89 38.45
N LEU A 9 41.11 -40.04 37.49
CA LEU A 9 42.00 -38.97 37.01
C LEU A 9 41.71 -38.79 35.51
N LEU A 10 40.48 -38.37 35.19
CA LEU A 10 40.04 -38.09 33.82
C LEU A 10 39.13 -36.86 33.72
N LEU A 11 39.19 -35.96 34.71
CA LEU A 11 38.40 -34.72 34.72
C LEU A 11 39.24 -33.42 34.59
N ILE A 12 40.57 -33.50 34.62
CA ILE A 12 41.45 -32.31 34.58
C ILE A 12 42.05 -32.06 33.19
N LEU A 13 41.99 -33.03 32.25
CA LEU A 13 42.49 -32.83 30.87
C LEU A 13 41.46 -32.29 29.87
N LEU A 14 40.18 -32.13 30.26
CA LEU A 14 39.15 -31.55 29.39
C LEU A 14 38.95 -30.03 29.57
N PHE A 15 39.46 -29.44 30.66
CA PHE A 15 39.36 -27.98 30.89
C PHE A 15 40.53 -27.17 30.28
N SER A 16 41.67 -27.78 29.97
CA SER A 16 42.81 -27.09 29.32
C SER A 16 42.67 -26.98 27.80
N LEU A 17 41.91 -27.87 27.15
CA LEU A 17 41.67 -27.81 25.69
C LEU A 17 40.64 -26.75 25.27
N VAL A 18 39.69 -26.39 26.15
CA VAL A 18 38.72 -25.32 25.86
C VAL A 18 39.34 -23.93 26.04
N SER A 19 40.30 -23.77 26.95
CA SER A 19 41.02 -22.50 27.18
C SER A 19 42.06 -22.20 26.09
N CYS A 20 42.83 -23.21 25.65
CA CYS A 20 43.78 -23.05 24.54
C CYS A 20 43.11 -22.77 23.19
N ASN A 21 41.89 -23.27 22.95
CA ASN A 21 41.13 -22.96 21.73
C ASN A 21 40.63 -21.51 21.68
N LYS A 22 40.35 -20.87 22.83
CA LYS A 22 39.98 -19.44 22.88
C LYS A 22 41.19 -18.53 22.70
N ILE A 23 42.32 -18.88 23.32
CA ILE A 23 43.57 -18.12 23.23
C ILE A 23 44.19 -18.29 21.83
N GLY A 24 44.22 -19.50 21.27
CA GLY A 24 44.67 -19.75 19.90
C GLY A 24 43.82 -19.03 18.84
N LYS A 25 42.49 -19.03 18.99
CA LYS A 25 41.60 -18.22 18.12
C LYS A 25 41.79 -16.70 18.30
N LYS A 26 42.25 -16.24 19.47
CA LYS A 26 42.55 -14.83 19.71
C LYS A 26 43.87 -14.42 19.05
N ILE A 27 44.92 -15.24 19.20
CA ILE A 27 46.25 -15.01 18.65
C ILE A 27 46.25 -15.10 17.11
N ILE A 28 45.52 -16.04 16.51
CA ILE A 28 45.38 -16.13 15.03
C ILE A 28 44.67 -14.89 14.47
N LYS A 29 43.61 -14.42 15.14
CA LYS A 29 42.89 -13.18 14.77
C LYS A 29 43.72 -11.91 14.92
N GLU A 30 44.73 -11.93 15.79
CA GLU A 30 45.65 -10.81 16.03
C GLU A 30 46.75 -10.80 14.97
N LYS A 31 47.22 -11.98 14.55
CA LYS A 31 48.25 -12.16 13.52
C LYS A 31 47.77 -11.77 12.10
N GLU A 32 46.55 -12.17 11.70
CA GLU A 32 45.93 -11.72 10.44
C GLU A 32 45.78 -10.19 10.37
N LEU A 33 45.58 -9.57 11.53
CA LEU A 33 45.46 -8.12 11.65
C LEU A 33 46.80 -7.45 11.50
N ILE A 34 47.81 -7.95 12.22
CA ILE A 34 49.18 -7.45 12.17
C ILE A 34 49.77 -7.54 10.76
N GLU A 35 49.45 -8.60 10.00
CA GLU A 35 49.93 -8.77 8.62
C GLU A 35 49.25 -7.82 7.62
N LEU A 36 48.01 -7.40 7.89
CA LEU A 36 47.34 -6.32 7.16
C LEU A 36 47.88 -4.94 7.58
N PHE A 37 48.11 -4.77 8.89
CA PHE A 37 48.55 -3.52 9.51
C PHE A 37 49.96 -3.12 9.10
N SER A 38 50.85 -4.08 8.83
CA SER A 38 52.21 -3.79 8.37
C SER A 38 52.31 -3.30 6.93
N LYS A 39 51.23 -3.42 6.13
CA LYS A 39 51.22 -3.03 4.71
C LYS A 39 50.46 -1.74 4.40
N ASN A 40 49.67 -1.21 5.36
CA ASN A 40 48.70 -0.12 5.11
C ASN A 40 48.48 0.78 6.34
N GLU A 41 49.55 1.27 6.97
CA GLU A 41 49.48 2.11 8.18
C GLU A 41 48.59 3.36 8.00
N ASP A 42 48.68 4.04 6.86
CA ASP A 42 47.90 5.25 6.58
C ASP A 42 46.38 4.99 6.53
N VAL A 43 45.96 3.87 5.92
CA VAL A 43 44.55 3.47 5.83
C VAL A 43 44.00 3.19 7.22
N LEU A 44 44.81 2.56 8.07
CA LEU A 44 44.43 2.21 9.42
C LEU A 44 44.30 3.45 10.31
N ALA A 45 45.23 4.41 10.19
CA ALA A 45 45.18 5.66 10.91
C ALA A 45 43.85 6.37 10.67
N ILE A 46 43.41 6.47 9.40
CA ILE A 46 42.13 7.06 9.03
C ILE A 46 40.95 6.29 9.65
N LEU A 47 40.89 4.97 9.46
CA LEU A 47 39.76 4.17 9.95
C LEU A 47 39.67 4.14 11.48
N LYS A 48 40.79 4.17 12.20
CA LYS A 48 40.82 4.18 13.67
C LYS A 48 40.27 5.48 14.28
N VAL A 49 40.22 6.58 13.52
CA VAL A 49 39.56 7.81 13.98
C VAL A 49 38.08 7.55 14.25
N ASP A 50 37.41 6.83 13.35
CA ASP A 50 35.95 6.69 13.36
C ASP A 50 35.47 5.34 13.90
N PHE A 51 36.28 4.27 13.79
CA PHE A 51 35.86 2.89 14.05
C PHE A 51 36.70 2.17 15.11
N PRO A 52 36.07 1.34 15.96
CA PRO A 52 36.79 0.43 16.85
C PRO A 52 37.41 -0.75 16.09
N ASP A 53 38.46 -1.35 16.65
CA ASP A 53 39.25 -2.42 16.01
C ASP A 53 38.41 -3.64 15.59
N ASP A 54 37.39 -4.02 16.37
CA ASP A 54 36.49 -5.12 16.03
C ASP A 54 35.64 -4.86 14.78
N LEU A 55 35.25 -3.61 14.55
CA LEU A 55 34.54 -3.23 13.34
C LEU A 55 35.47 -3.19 12.12
N ILE A 56 36.69 -2.65 12.27
CA ILE A 56 37.70 -2.66 11.21
C ILE A 56 38.00 -4.10 10.77
N ARG A 57 38.07 -5.04 11.73
CA ARG A 57 38.15 -6.48 11.44
C ARG A 57 36.98 -6.99 10.61
N GLY A 58 35.78 -6.53 10.94
CA GLY A 58 34.57 -6.83 10.17
C GLY A 58 34.70 -6.37 8.72
N PHE A 59 35.21 -5.15 8.50
CA PHE A 59 35.40 -4.61 7.15
C PHE A 59 36.39 -5.43 6.33
N HIS A 60 37.54 -5.77 6.91
CA HIS A 60 38.56 -6.59 6.24
C HIS A 60 38.06 -7.99 5.82
N LYS A 61 37.11 -8.57 6.56
CA LYS A 61 36.50 -9.85 6.17
C LYS A 61 35.57 -9.77 4.95
N ASN A 62 35.10 -8.57 4.62
CA ASN A 62 34.11 -8.37 3.57
C ASN A 62 34.66 -7.61 2.35
N LEU A 63 35.84 -7.00 2.48
CA LEU A 63 36.43 -6.12 1.48
C LEU A 63 37.84 -6.58 1.13
N ASP A 64 38.20 -6.45 -0.15
CA ASP A 64 39.59 -6.57 -0.57
C ASP A 64 40.39 -5.32 -0.18
N GLU A 65 41.71 -5.39 -0.32
CA GLU A 65 42.63 -4.31 0.06
C GLU A 65 42.36 -3.00 -0.69
N ALA A 66 42.04 -3.09 -1.99
CA ALA A 66 41.74 -1.92 -2.82
C ALA A 66 40.46 -1.23 -2.34
N SER A 67 39.43 -2.01 -1.99
CA SER A 67 38.18 -1.52 -1.44
C SER A 67 38.39 -0.92 -0.05
N LEU A 68 39.23 -1.49 0.81
CA LEU A 68 39.57 -0.88 2.11
C LEU A 68 40.26 0.49 1.98
N LYS A 69 41.23 0.60 1.07
CA LYS A 69 41.88 1.88 0.73
C LYS A 69 40.86 2.91 0.27
N GLN A 70 39.93 2.49 -0.59
CA GLN A 70 38.88 3.35 -1.09
C GLN A 70 37.89 3.76 0.01
N LEU A 71 37.53 2.85 0.91
CA LEU A 71 36.67 3.12 2.06
C LEU A 71 37.27 4.21 2.93
N ALA A 72 38.53 4.08 3.33
CA ALA A 72 39.22 5.06 4.17
C ALA A 72 39.18 6.46 3.53
N LYS A 73 39.53 6.56 2.24
CA LYS A 73 39.48 7.82 1.48
C LYS A 73 38.07 8.42 1.42
N GLN A 74 37.03 7.59 1.30
CA GLN A 74 35.65 8.08 1.22
C GLN A 74 35.12 8.55 2.57
N ILE A 75 35.51 7.90 3.66
CA ILE A 75 35.10 8.26 5.02
C ILE A 75 35.76 9.56 5.47
N GLU A 76 37.05 9.73 5.17
CA GLU A 76 37.76 10.99 5.39
C GLU A 76 37.04 12.16 4.68
N GLY A 77 36.52 11.91 3.47
CA GLY A 77 35.72 12.88 2.71
C GLY A 77 34.23 12.95 3.04
N SER A 78 33.70 12.09 3.93
CA SER A 78 32.26 12.01 4.26
C SER A 78 32.03 11.50 5.68
N LYS A 79 31.85 12.43 6.61
CA LYS A 79 31.49 12.14 8.01
C LYS A 79 30.18 11.36 8.14
N GLU A 80 29.25 11.58 7.22
CA GLU A 80 27.94 10.92 7.20
C GLU A 80 28.09 9.42 6.92
N LEU A 81 28.89 9.05 5.92
CA LEU A 81 29.19 7.66 5.60
C LEU A 81 29.85 6.95 6.77
N GLY A 82 30.86 7.58 7.38
CA GLY A 82 31.55 7.04 8.55
C GLY A 82 30.59 6.76 9.71
N SER A 83 29.76 7.74 10.04
CA SER A 83 28.75 7.64 11.11
C SER A 83 27.72 6.54 10.83
N TYR A 84 27.25 6.42 9.58
CA TYR A 84 26.28 5.41 9.19
C TYR A 84 26.85 3.98 9.33
N LEU A 85 28.06 3.73 8.81
CA LEU A 85 28.70 2.42 8.88
C LEU A 85 29.07 2.01 10.31
N LYS A 86 29.32 2.99 11.19
CA LYS A 86 29.59 2.74 12.62
C LYS A 86 28.38 2.16 13.33
N VAL A 87 27.20 2.70 13.03
CA VAL A 87 25.92 2.24 13.60
C VAL A 87 25.39 1.00 12.87
N ASN A 88 25.67 0.87 11.57
CA ASN A 88 25.16 -0.19 10.70
C ASN A 88 26.31 -0.98 10.05
N PRO A 89 27.06 -1.77 10.83
CA PRO A 89 28.29 -2.41 10.35
C PRO A 89 28.07 -3.44 9.24
N LYS A 90 26.85 -3.98 9.10
CA LYS A 90 26.49 -4.93 8.03
C LYS A 90 26.39 -4.26 6.65
N ALA A 91 26.11 -2.95 6.61
CA ALA A 91 26.00 -2.18 5.39
C ALA A 91 27.33 -2.06 4.63
N ILE A 92 28.45 -2.49 5.23
CA ILE A 92 29.73 -2.60 4.53
C ILE A 92 29.66 -3.51 3.30
N LYS A 93 28.76 -4.51 3.29
CA LYS A 93 28.56 -5.37 2.12
C LYS A 93 27.89 -4.60 0.97
N ALA A 94 26.88 -3.80 1.28
CA ALA A 94 26.24 -2.93 0.30
C ALA A 94 27.22 -1.86 -0.20
N TRP A 95 27.99 -1.24 0.70
CA TRP A 95 29.05 -0.32 0.32
C TRP A 95 30.10 -0.99 -0.59
N GLY A 96 30.56 -2.20 -0.25
CA GLY A 96 31.53 -2.95 -1.06
C GLY A 96 31.00 -3.34 -2.44
N PHE A 97 29.69 -3.57 -2.56
CA PHE A 97 29.02 -3.73 -3.84
C PHE A 97 29.04 -2.44 -4.67
N LEU A 98 28.85 -1.28 -4.02
CA LEU A 98 28.82 0.03 -4.65
C LEU A 98 30.20 0.65 -4.87
N SER A 99 31.26 0.14 -4.24
CA SER A 99 32.55 0.82 -4.06
C SER A 99 33.13 1.37 -5.36
N ASN A 100 33.01 0.64 -6.46
CA ASN A 100 33.53 1.04 -7.77
C ASN A 100 32.60 1.99 -8.57
N SER A 101 31.56 2.53 -7.95
CA SER A 101 30.59 3.44 -8.56
C SER A 101 30.57 4.80 -7.89
N ASN A 102 30.00 5.80 -8.57
CA ASN A 102 29.76 7.13 -8.00
C ASN A 102 28.77 7.11 -6.82
N TYR A 103 28.06 6.00 -6.60
CA TYR A 103 27.07 5.86 -5.53
C TYR A 103 27.67 5.45 -4.18
N ALA A 104 28.95 5.06 -4.13
CA ALA A 104 29.61 4.58 -2.91
C ALA A 104 29.68 5.62 -1.76
N LYS A 105 29.43 6.91 -2.06
CA LYS A 105 29.41 7.99 -1.08
C LYS A 105 28.01 8.37 -0.60
N ASP A 106 26.97 7.89 -1.27
CA ASP A 106 25.58 8.24 -0.98
C ASP A 106 25.00 7.24 0.03
N VAL A 107 24.76 7.72 1.25
CA VAL A 107 24.28 6.90 2.38
C VAL A 107 22.88 6.34 2.11
N GLU A 108 22.00 7.08 1.43
CA GLU A 108 20.66 6.61 1.13
C GLU A 108 20.66 5.48 0.08
N ILE A 109 21.61 5.52 -0.88
CA ILE A 109 21.79 4.42 -1.81
C ILE A 109 22.38 3.19 -1.12
N ILE A 110 23.38 3.37 -0.25
CA ILE A 110 23.95 2.26 0.54
C ILE A 110 22.85 1.59 1.38
N LYS A 111 22.04 2.40 2.06
CA LYS A 111 20.91 1.92 2.86
C LYS A 111 19.89 1.17 2.01
N TYR A 112 19.55 1.68 0.82
CA TYR A 112 18.67 0.98 -0.10
C TYR A 112 19.17 -0.44 -0.42
N PHE A 113 20.47 -0.59 -0.73
CA PHE A 113 21.05 -1.89 -1.06
C PHE A 113 21.24 -2.81 0.15
N ASP A 114 21.49 -2.25 1.34
CA ASP A 114 21.56 -3.01 2.60
C ASP A 114 20.18 -3.57 3.01
N GLU A 115 19.11 -2.81 2.74
CA GLU A 115 17.72 -3.19 3.05
C GLU A 115 17.11 -4.16 2.03
N LEU A 116 17.81 -4.48 0.92
CA LEU A 116 17.29 -5.43 -0.06
C LEU A 116 17.12 -6.83 0.57
N PRO A 117 15.97 -7.51 0.35
CA PRO A 117 15.74 -8.84 0.92
C PRO A 117 16.78 -9.83 0.39
N THR A 118 17.70 -10.27 1.26
CA THR A 118 18.76 -11.23 0.91
C THR A 118 18.23 -12.61 0.54
N SER A 119 16.98 -12.92 0.89
CA SER A 119 16.25 -14.10 0.43
C SER A 119 15.79 -14.02 -1.03
N LYS A 120 15.78 -12.81 -1.62
CA LYS A 120 15.36 -12.56 -3.00
C LYS A 120 16.51 -12.12 -3.90
N PHE A 121 17.46 -11.37 -3.36
CA PHE A 121 18.54 -10.75 -4.13
C PHE A 121 19.92 -11.12 -3.60
N SER A 122 20.82 -11.45 -4.52
CA SER A 122 22.25 -11.63 -4.24
C SER A 122 23.04 -10.54 -4.94
N LEU A 123 23.80 -9.77 -4.17
CA LEU A 123 24.70 -8.73 -4.65
C LEU A 123 26.11 -9.30 -4.78
N LYS A 124 26.71 -9.17 -5.95
CA LYS A 124 28.08 -9.63 -6.23
C LYS A 124 28.86 -8.51 -6.91
N SER A 125 30.17 -8.51 -6.73
CA SER A 125 31.08 -7.62 -7.46
C SER A 125 32.02 -8.49 -8.30
N ASN A 126 31.97 -8.34 -9.62
CA ASN A 126 32.85 -9.05 -10.55
C ASN A 126 33.52 -8.04 -11.49
N ASN A 127 34.85 -8.06 -11.59
CA ASN A 127 35.61 -7.14 -12.46
C ASN A 127 35.22 -5.66 -12.27
N ARG A 128 35.03 -5.21 -11.03
CA ARG A 128 34.61 -3.83 -10.65
C ARG A 128 33.20 -3.43 -11.13
N ILE A 129 32.40 -4.38 -11.60
CA ILE A 129 30.99 -4.20 -11.94
C ILE A 129 30.16 -4.87 -10.85
N GLY A 130 29.20 -4.14 -10.28
CA GLY A 130 28.22 -4.74 -9.38
C GLY A 130 27.19 -5.52 -10.18
N GLU A 131 26.83 -6.72 -9.75
CA GLU A 131 25.83 -7.56 -10.37
C GLU A 131 24.76 -7.98 -9.36
N ILE A 132 23.50 -7.86 -9.76
CA ILE A 132 22.33 -8.20 -8.94
C ILE A 132 21.69 -9.45 -9.52
N TYR A 133 21.64 -10.50 -8.71
CA TYR A 133 21.08 -11.79 -9.08
C TYR A 133 19.78 -12.09 -8.32
N ASP A 134 18.87 -12.76 -8.99
CA ASP A 134 17.71 -13.39 -8.36
C ASP A 134 18.16 -14.65 -7.62
N VAL A 135 17.88 -14.75 -6.31
CA VAL A 135 18.31 -15.90 -5.49
C VAL A 135 17.61 -17.19 -5.89
N SER A 136 16.34 -17.12 -6.30
CA SER A 136 15.54 -18.30 -6.60
C SER A 136 15.91 -18.96 -7.94
N SER A 137 16.22 -18.15 -8.94
CA SER A 137 16.52 -18.60 -10.30
C SER A 137 18.01 -18.53 -10.65
N GLY A 138 18.83 -17.83 -9.86
CA GLY A 138 20.23 -17.55 -10.17
C GLY A 138 20.42 -16.59 -11.37
N GLY A 139 19.33 -16.03 -11.92
CA GLY A 139 19.36 -15.19 -13.10
C GLY A 139 19.89 -13.78 -12.81
N LEU A 140 20.71 -13.24 -13.71
CA LEU A 140 21.19 -11.86 -13.63
C LEU A 140 20.06 -10.87 -13.94
N LEU A 141 19.76 -10.00 -12.98
CA LEU A 141 18.68 -9.01 -13.07
C LEU A 141 19.17 -7.63 -13.51
N ALA A 142 20.32 -7.19 -12.99
CA ALA A 142 20.88 -5.89 -13.31
C ALA A 142 22.39 -5.86 -13.09
N LYS A 143 23.05 -4.92 -13.77
CA LYS A 143 24.46 -4.56 -13.57
C LYS A 143 24.55 -3.11 -13.12
N LEU A 144 25.40 -2.85 -12.14
CA LEU A 144 25.76 -1.53 -11.69
C LEU A 144 27.07 -1.11 -12.37
N ASP A 145 26.99 -0.08 -13.20
CA ASP A 145 28.16 0.61 -13.71
C ASP A 145 28.46 1.86 -12.85
N ASN A 146 29.45 2.66 -13.26
CA ASN A 146 29.89 3.81 -12.48
C ASN A 146 28.80 4.88 -12.27
N LYS A 147 27.81 4.99 -13.16
CA LYS A 147 26.83 6.10 -13.18
C LYS A 147 25.37 5.65 -13.31
N SER A 148 25.10 4.36 -13.39
CA SER A 148 23.77 3.83 -13.69
C SER A 148 23.62 2.36 -13.35
N ILE A 149 22.37 1.94 -13.21
CA ILE A 149 21.95 0.56 -13.03
C ILE A 149 21.34 0.08 -14.34
N LEU A 150 22.06 -0.78 -15.06
CA LEU A 150 21.63 -1.39 -16.30
C LEU A 150 20.75 -2.60 -16.01
N ILE A 151 19.49 -2.55 -16.43
CA ILE A 151 18.57 -3.67 -16.34
C ILE A 151 18.87 -4.67 -17.47
N THR A 152 19.26 -5.90 -17.11
CA THR A 152 19.68 -6.93 -18.08
C THR A 152 18.57 -7.88 -18.48
N LYS A 153 17.56 -8.05 -17.61
CA LYS A 153 16.39 -8.90 -17.87
C LYS A 153 15.14 -8.03 -17.96
N LEU A 154 14.41 -8.12 -19.08
CA LEU A 154 13.24 -7.27 -19.33
C LEU A 154 11.92 -7.90 -18.86
N ASP A 155 11.84 -9.24 -18.90
CA ASP A 155 10.67 -9.99 -18.48
C ASP A 155 10.83 -10.48 -17.05
N ASN A 156 9.78 -10.32 -16.23
CA ASN A 156 9.72 -10.84 -14.85
C ASN A 156 10.97 -10.48 -14.00
N ASN A 157 11.51 -9.28 -14.17
CA ASN A 157 12.64 -8.82 -13.38
C ASN A 157 12.19 -8.37 -11.99
N ALA A 158 12.40 -9.21 -10.98
CA ALA A 158 11.97 -8.94 -9.62
C ALA A 158 12.56 -7.65 -9.02
N PHE A 159 13.78 -7.29 -9.43
CA PHE A 159 14.46 -6.07 -8.94
C PHE A 159 13.90 -4.80 -9.59
N ALA A 160 13.74 -4.81 -10.91
CA ALA A 160 13.14 -3.68 -11.64
C ALA A 160 11.61 -3.54 -11.44
N ASN A 161 10.99 -4.54 -10.79
CA ASN A 161 9.58 -4.54 -10.38
C ASN A 161 9.36 -4.26 -8.88
N LEU A 162 10.39 -3.82 -8.17
CA LEU A 162 10.23 -3.27 -6.82
C LEU A 162 9.39 -2.00 -6.84
N ASN A 163 8.70 -1.74 -5.73
CA ASN A 163 7.86 -0.53 -5.57
C ASN A 163 8.65 0.71 -5.15
N LYS A 164 9.93 0.57 -4.81
CA LYS A 164 10.86 1.64 -4.43
C LYS A 164 12.15 1.38 -5.19
N PHE A 165 12.65 2.39 -5.90
CA PHE A 165 13.92 2.33 -6.62
C PHE A 165 15.04 2.91 -5.78
N ALA A 166 16.29 2.61 -6.15
CA ALA A 166 17.45 3.23 -5.52
C ALA A 166 17.39 4.75 -5.73
N PRO A 167 17.42 5.57 -4.66
CA PRO A 167 17.27 7.02 -4.78
C PRO A 167 18.45 7.64 -5.54
N ASN A 168 18.24 8.80 -6.16
CA ASN A 168 19.30 9.56 -6.86
C ASN A 168 20.07 8.77 -7.94
N THR A 169 19.47 7.74 -8.52
CA THR A 169 20.12 6.88 -9.52
C THR A 169 19.54 7.05 -10.93
N ILE A 170 20.31 6.58 -11.91
CA ILE A 170 19.83 6.41 -13.28
C ILE A 170 19.70 4.91 -13.55
N TYR A 171 18.53 4.47 -13.98
CA TYR A 171 18.28 3.12 -14.48
C TYR A 171 18.29 3.13 -16.01
N LYS A 172 19.01 2.20 -16.63
CA LYS A 172 19.02 2.04 -18.09
C LYS A 172 18.28 0.77 -18.49
N VAL A 173 17.30 0.91 -19.36
CA VAL A 173 16.53 -0.21 -19.92
C VAL A 173 16.49 -0.05 -21.43
N LYS A 174 17.09 -0.99 -22.17
CA LYS A 174 17.32 -0.85 -23.61
C LYS A 174 18.01 0.50 -23.93
N ASN A 175 17.36 1.37 -24.68
CA ASN A 175 17.78 2.71 -25.08
C ASN A 175 17.10 3.84 -24.28
N ILE A 176 16.50 3.53 -23.13
CA ILE A 176 15.76 4.47 -22.29
C ILE A 176 16.45 4.60 -20.94
N ASP A 177 16.76 5.85 -20.58
CA ASP A 177 17.33 6.24 -19.29
C ASP A 177 16.22 6.77 -18.39
N TYR A 178 16.00 6.12 -17.25
CA TYR A 178 15.06 6.53 -16.21
C TYR A 178 15.83 7.19 -15.07
N GLN A 179 15.50 8.43 -14.75
CA GLN A 179 16.08 9.16 -13.63
C GLN A 179 15.18 9.02 -12.41
N ILE A 180 15.79 8.71 -11.27
CA ILE A 180 15.13 8.52 -9.98
C ILE A 180 15.46 9.69 -9.04
N ASP A 181 14.48 10.18 -8.30
CA ASP A 181 14.70 11.21 -7.26
C ASP A 181 15.18 10.63 -5.92
N ASP A 182 15.32 11.50 -4.95
CA ASP A 182 15.77 11.23 -3.58
C ASP A 182 14.84 10.30 -2.79
N ILE A 183 13.56 10.20 -3.16
CA ILE A 183 12.59 9.31 -2.52
C ILE A 183 12.23 8.07 -3.34
N GLY A 184 12.93 7.83 -4.45
CA GLY A 184 12.82 6.60 -5.22
C GLY A 184 11.70 6.59 -6.28
N ARG A 185 11.29 7.75 -6.79
CA ARG A 185 10.28 7.92 -7.87
C ARG A 185 10.94 8.19 -9.22
N VAL A 186 10.27 7.78 -10.29
CA VAL A 186 10.72 8.06 -11.66
C VAL A 186 10.36 9.50 -12.05
N VAL A 187 11.36 10.37 -12.12
CA VAL A 187 11.17 11.80 -12.45
C VAL A 187 11.39 12.11 -13.93
N SER A 188 12.12 11.25 -14.67
CA SER A 188 12.17 11.40 -16.12
C SER A 188 12.49 10.10 -16.84
N ALA A 189 11.93 9.92 -18.04
CA ALA A 189 12.35 8.92 -19.01
C ALA A 189 12.92 9.63 -20.25
N LYS A 190 14.15 9.28 -20.64
CA LYS A 190 14.87 9.91 -21.76
C LYS A 190 15.28 8.87 -22.78
N THR A 191 15.11 9.19 -24.06
CA THR A 191 15.70 8.39 -25.14
C THR A 191 16.18 9.29 -26.28
N SER A 192 17.33 8.94 -26.85
CA SER A 192 17.96 9.76 -27.90
C SER A 192 17.23 9.65 -29.23
N LEU A 193 16.61 8.51 -29.51
CA LEU A 193 15.92 8.22 -30.75
C LEU A 193 14.82 7.20 -30.51
N LEU A 194 13.61 7.52 -30.93
CA LEU A 194 12.47 6.62 -30.92
C LEU A 194 12.56 5.69 -32.14
N LYS A 195 12.23 4.42 -31.94
CA LYS A 195 12.19 3.41 -33.01
C LYS A 195 10.93 2.58 -32.84
N LEU A 196 10.33 2.14 -33.95
CA LEU A 196 9.27 1.14 -33.89
C LEU A 196 9.88 -0.19 -33.43
N ASP A 197 9.21 -0.85 -32.50
CA ASP A 197 9.51 -2.23 -32.17
C ASP A 197 8.93 -3.13 -33.27
N ASN A 198 9.81 -3.63 -34.14
CA ASN A 198 9.44 -4.45 -35.30
C ASN A 198 8.79 -5.79 -34.89
N SER A 199 8.80 -6.16 -33.61
CA SER A 199 8.10 -7.33 -33.09
C SER A 199 6.60 -7.10 -32.91
N ILE A 200 6.13 -5.85 -32.92
CA ILE A 200 4.72 -5.50 -32.71
C ILE A 200 4.06 -5.26 -34.08
N PRO A 201 2.93 -5.91 -34.41
CA PRO A 201 2.23 -5.73 -35.67
C PRO A 201 1.89 -4.25 -35.92
N SER A 202 2.11 -3.77 -37.14
CA SER A 202 1.90 -2.37 -37.56
C SER A 202 0.44 -1.88 -37.50
N ASN A 203 -0.50 -2.82 -37.32
CA ASN A 203 -1.94 -2.60 -37.13
C ASN A 203 -2.41 -2.78 -35.67
N SER A 204 -1.50 -3.05 -34.72
CA SER A 204 -1.87 -3.06 -33.31
C SER A 204 -2.35 -1.66 -32.92
N LEU A 205 -3.60 -1.58 -32.48
CA LEU A 205 -4.10 -0.40 -31.79
C LEU A 205 -3.22 -0.20 -30.54
N ILE A 206 -2.70 1.01 -30.33
CA ILE A 206 -1.96 1.39 -29.10
C ILE A 206 -2.86 1.28 -27.84
N SER A 207 -4.15 0.95 -28.01
CA SER A 207 -5.23 1.02 -27.01
C SER A 207 -5.15 0.02 -25.85
N GLU A 208 -4.17 -0.89 -25.81
CA GLU A 208 -4.04 -1.90 -24.74
C GLU A 208 -2.85 -1.67 -23.81
N GLU A 209 -2.03 -0.66 -24.05
CA GLU A 209 -0.85 -0.38 -23.23
C GLU A 209 -1.20 0.54 -22.06
N PHE A 210 -1.86 -0.04 -21.06
CA PHE A 210 -2.25 0.71 -19.87
C PHE A 210 -1.00 1.18 -19.10
N ASN A 211 -0.96 2.46 -18.75
CA ASN A 211 -0.10 3.00 -17.69
C ASN A 211 1.41 3.04 -17.95
N GLN A 212 1.87 3.13 -19.20
CA GLN A 212 3.31 3.26 -19.51
C GLN A 212 3.75 4.70 -19.81
N ILE A 213 4.96 5.09 -19.42
CA ILE A 213 5.57 6.40 -19.76
C ILE A 213 6.01 6.41 -21.23
N ILE A 214 6.71 5.36 -21.66
CA ILE A 214 7.04 5.11 -23.07
C ILE A 214 6.30 3.84 -23.48
N SER A 215 5.51 3.94 -24.56
CA SER A 215 4.78 2.81 -25.15
C SER A 215 5.71 1.67 -25.59
N SER A 216 5.24 0.43 -25.48
CA SER A 216 5.96 -0.77 -25.90
C SER A 216 6.17 -0.82 -27.42
N VAL A 217 5.26 -0.20 -28.20
CA VAL A 217 5.47 0.09 -29.64
C VAL A 217 6.78 0.83 -29.91
N PHE A 218 7.27 1.60 -28.94
CA PHE A 218 8.52 2.35 -29.04
C PHE A 218 9.67 1.75 -28.21
N GLY A 219 9.53 0.49 -27.79
CA GLY A 219 10.52 -0.22 -27.00
C GLY A 219 10.38 -0.04 -25.48
N GLY A 220 9.34 0.64 -25.01
CA GLY A 220 8.94 0.67 -23.61
C GLY A 220 8.72 -0.74 -23.04
N THR A 221 8.96 -0.93 -21.75
CA THR A 221 8.84 -2.24 -21.09
C THR A 221 7.70 -2.26 -20.09
N ASN A 222 7.26 -3.47 -19.72
CA ASN A 222 6.27 -3.69 -18.65
C ASN A 222 6.88 -3.63 -17.23
N LEU A 223 8.12 -3.16 -17.08
CA LEU A 223 8.78 -3.02 -15.78
C LEU A 223 8.19 -1.85 -15.00
N LYS A 224 8.19 -1.93 -13.66
CA LYS A 224 7.65 -0.86 -12.80
C LYS A 224 8.27 0.52 -13.06
N LEU A 225 9.53 0.59 -13.50
CA LEU A 225 10.21 1.85 -13.88
C LEU A 225 9.49 2.62 -14.99
N ASN A 226 8.83 1.90 -15.91
CA ASN A 226 8.10 2.50 -17.02
C ASN A 226 6.60 2.62 -16.72
N GLN A 227 6.14 2.18 -15.53
CA GLN A 227 4.72 2.19 -15.18
C GLN A 227 4.37 3.41 -14.31
N VAL A 228 3.25 4.05 -14.63
CA VAL A 228 2.73 5.21 -13.93
C VAL A 228 1.21 5.16 -13.84
N PHE A 229 0.63 5.57 -12.71
CA PHE A 229 -0.82 5.58 -12.56
C PHE A 229 -1.42 6.79 -13.30
N VAL A 230 -2.03 6.53 -14.46
CA VAL A 230 -2.60 7.53 -15.36
C VAL A 230 -3.87 7.00 -16.03
N ASP A 231 -4.60 7.85 -16.74
CA ASP A 231 -5.63 7.37 -17.65
C ASP A 231 -5.01 6.58 -18.80
N LYS A 232 -5.70 5.54 -19.29
CA LYS A 232 -5.22 4.72 -20.41
C LYS A 232 -4.99 5.54 -21.68
N ASP A 233 -5.75 6.61 -21.86
CA ASP A 233 -5.72 7.42 -23.06
C ASP A 233 -4.81 8.66 -22.94
N ILE A 234 -4.15 8.84 -21.80
CA ILE A 234 -3.41 10.08 -21.49
C ILE A 234 -2.30 10.39 -22.50
N PHE A 235 -1.63 9.35 -23.02
CA PHE A 235 -0.55 9.48 -24.00
C PHE A 235 -0.99 9.11 -25.42
N SER A 236 -2.26 8.76 -25.66
CA SER A 236 -2.71 8.21 -26.94
C SER A 236 -2.47 9.17 -28.11
N GLN A 237 -2.75 10.47 -27.94
CA GLN A 237 -2.51 11.47 -28.99
C GLN A 237 -1.02 11.61 -29.33
N LEU A 238 -0.17 11.65 -28.30
CA LEU A 238 1.28 11.73 -28.45
C LEU A 238 1.83 10.48 -29.15
N ASN A 239 1.40 9.30 -28.69
CA ASN A 239 1.83 8.03 -29.25
C ASN A 239 1.39 7.87 -30.71
N ASN A 240 0.16 8.25 -31.05
CA ASN A 240 -0.31 8.23 -32.44
C ASN A 240 0.50 9.20 -33.32
N THR A 241 0.79 10.40 -32.82
CA THR A 241 1.62 11.40 -33.53
C THR A 241 3.01 10.83 -33.84
N TRP A 242 3.65 10.19 -32.86
CA TRP A 242 4.96 9.57 -33.05
C TRP A 242 4.89 8.35 -33.98
N LEU A 243 3.86 7.52 -33.86
CA LEU A 243 3.66 6.35 -34.72
C LEU A 243 3.52 6.77 -36.19
N ASP A 244 2.69 7.78 -36.48
CA ASP A 244 2.46 8.27 -37.84
C ASP A 244 3.73 8.86 -38.46
N ALA A 245 4.49 9.64 -37.68
CA ALA A 245 5.78 10.19 -38.11
C ALA A 245 6.77 9.07 -38.45
N LEU A 246 6.90 8.06 -37.57
CA LEU A 246 7.80 6.92 -37.80
C LEU A 246 7.36 6.06 -38.99
N LYS A 247 6.06 5.88 -39.22
CA LYS A 247 5.52 5.20 -40.43
C LYS A 247 5.89 5.94 -41.72
N LYS A 248 5.98 7.27 -41.67
CA LYS A 248 6.48 8.13 -42.76
C LYS A 248 8.01 8.23 -42.84
N ARG A 249 8.74 7.44 -42.02
CA ARG A 249 10.21 7.43 -41.91
C ARG A 249 10.80 8.76 -41.41
N GLU A 250 10.00 9.57 -40.72
CA GLU A 250 10.47 10.78 -40.06
C GLU A 250 11.24 10.42 -38.78
N LYS A 251 12.10 11.32 -38.30
CA LYS A 251 12.92 11.09 -37.10
C LYS A 251 12.26 11.72 -35.86
N ILE A 252 11.92 10.90 -34.88
CA ILE A 252 11.53 11.34 -33.53
C ILE A 252 12.71 11.09 -32.59
N GLY A 253 13.31 12.14 -32.05
CA GLY A 253 14.52 12.03 -31.24
C GLY A 253 14.56 12.96 -30.04
N ARG A 254 15.61 12.84 -29.22
CA ARG A 254 15.86 13.67 -28.04
C ARG A 254 14.64 13.77 -27.12
N ILE A 255 13.96 12.64 -26.91
CA ILE A 255 12.75 12.56 -26.10
C ILE A 255 13.13 12.66 -24.63
N ASN A 256 12.41 13.50 -23.90
CA ASN A 256 12.51 13.66 -22.47
C ASN A 256 11.09 13.86 -21.91
N ILE A 257 10.57 12.84 -21.26
CA ILE A 257 9.31 12.91 -20.52
C ILE A 257 9.67 13.13 -19.05
N LYS A 258 9.33 14.30 -18.52
CA LYS A 258 9.52 14.64 -17.10
C LYS A 258 8.21 14.54 -16.35
N SER A 259 8.19 13.74 -15.30
CA SER A 259 7.09 13.67 -14.33
C SER A 259 7.10 14.91 -13.44
N ILE A 260 5.93 15.50 -13.17
CA ILE A 260 5.74 16.64 -12.29
C ILE A 260 5.03 16.18 -11.01
N PHE A 261 5.55 16.55 -9.85
CA PHE A 261 5.00 16.18 -8.54
C PHE A 261 4.83 17.43 -7.68
N ASN A 262 3.63 17.65 -7.16
CA ASN A 262 3.27 18.73 -6.23
C ASN A 262 3.29 18.27 -4.76
N SER A 263 3.61 16.99 -4.52
CA SER A 263 3.68 16.38 -3.20
C SER A 263 4.69 15.22 -3.18
N ASN A 264 4.86 14.58 -2.02
CA ASN A 264 5.68 13.37 -1.86
C ASN A 264 4.97 12.08 -2.30
N GLN A 265 3.79 12.18 -2.95
CA GLN A 265 3.12 11.02 -3.52
C GLN A 265 3.93 10.42 -4.68
N LYS A 266 3.74 9.11 -4.92
CA LYS A 266 4.40 8.38 -6.01
C LYS A 266 3.79 8.63 -7.38
N THR A 267 2.56 9.12 -7.43
CA THR A 267 1.84 9.39 -8.68
C THR A 267 2.08 10.84 -9.09
N PRO A 268 2.56 11.11 -10.32
CA PRO A 268 2.76 12.48 -10.80
C PRO A 268 1.44 13.19 -11.10
N ASP A 269 1.43 14.50 -10.91
CA ASP A 269 0.31 15.40 -11.20
C ASP A 269 0.22 15.72 -12.69
N ALA A 270 1.36 15.76 -13.39
CA ALA A 270 1.42 16.02 -14.83
C ALA A 270 2.74 15.52 -15.44
N PHE A 271 2.88 15.69 -16.74
CA PHE A 271 4.08 15.38 -17.50
C PHE A 271 4.45 16.53 -18.43
N ASN A 272 5.73 16.88 -18.45
CA ASN A 272 6.31 17.74 -19.47
C ASN A 272 7.10 16.87 -20.45
N VAL A 273 6.61 16.79 -21.68
CA VAL A 273 7.25 16.07 -22.77
C VAL A 273 7.97 17.05 -23.67
N ILE A 274 9.23 16.75 -23.97
CA ILE A 274 10.01 17.48 -24.97
C ILE A 274 10.59 16.46 -25.93
N TYR A 275 10.39 16.65 -27.23
CA TYR A 275 11.03 15.84 -28.27
C TYR A 275 11.42 16.69 -29.49
N TYR A 276 12.22 16.12 -30.39
CA TYR A 276 12.60 16.69 -31.68
C TYR A 276 11.96 15.88 -32.80
N ASN A 277 11.22 16.53 -33.70
CA ASN A 277 10.48 15.87 -34.78
C ASN A 277 11.24 15.80 -36.12
N GLY A 278 12.54 16.11 -36.11
CA GLY A 278 13.35 16.23 -37.33
C GLY A 278 13.57 17.66 -37.79
N LYS A 279 12.72 18.60 -37.34
CA LYS A 279 12.79 20.04 -37.68
C LYS A 279 12.84 20.91 -36.42
N ASP A 280 11.86 20.72 -35.53
CA ASP A 280 11.62 21.57 -34.38
C ASP A 280 11.66 20.79 -33.07
N ARG A 281 11.90 21.53 -32.00
CA ARG A 281 11.74 21.04 -30.62
C ARG A 281 10.30 21.28 -30.18
N ILE A 282 9.57 20.19 -29.90
CA ILE A 282 8.15 20.22 -29.55
C ILE A 282 7.99 20.02 -28.04
N PRO A 283 7.53 21.05 -27.29
CA PRO A 283 7.10 20.91 -25.91
C PRO A 283 5.61 20.56 -25.83
N ILE A 284 5.25 19.62 -24.96
CA ILE A 284 3.86 19.24 -24.66
C ILE A 284 3.71 19.11 -23.16
N HIS A 285 2.63 19.68 -22.63
CA HIS A 285 2.20 19.49 -21.24
C HIS A 285 1.00 18.56 -21.19
N ILE A 286 1.03 17.56 -20.33
CA ILE A 286 -0.01 16.54 -20.21
C ILE A 286 -0.41 16.41 -18.73
N GLU A 287 -1.63 16.83 -18.41
CA GLU A 287 -2.21 16.76 -17.07
C GLU A 287 -2.62 15.33 -16.70
N ASN A 288 -2.30 14.87 -15.49
CA ASN A 288 -2.80 13.58 -14.97
C ASN A 288 -4.22 13.73 -14.43
N THR A 289 -5.18 13.81 -15.35
CA THR A 289 -6.60 14.02 -15.04
C THR A 289 -7.18 12.93 -14.14
N LEU A 290 -6.74 11.68 -14.28
CA LEU A 290 -7.18 10.58 -13.41
C LEU A 290 -6.72 10.78 -11.96
N LYS A 291 -5.47 11.20 -11.73
CA LYS A 291 -5.00 11.55 -10.37
C LYS A 291 -5.85 12.68 -9.79
N LYS A 292 -6.06 13.76 -10.56
CA LYS A 292 -6.89 14.89 -10.12
C LYS A 292 -8.31 14.46 -9.73
N GLN A 293 -8.96 13.65 -10.55
CA GLN A 293 -10.29 13.09 -10.24
C GLN A 293 -10.29 12.26 -8.94
N ASN A 294 -9.28 11.41 -8.73
CA ASN A 294 -9.16 10.64 -7.50
C ASN A 294 -8.95 11.53 -6.27
N ASP A 295 -8.07 12.53 -6.38
CA ASP A 295 -7.82 13.49 -5.30
C ASP A 295 -9.08 14.29 -4.96
N ASP A 296 -9.85 14.72 -5.97
CA ASP A 296 -11.12 15.42 -5.78
C ASP A 296 -12.16 14.54 -5.07
N VAL A 297 -12.29 13.27 -5.46
CA VAL A 297 -13.18 12.30 -4.79
C VAL A 297 -12.71 12.02 -3.36
N PHE A 298 -11.40 11.85 -3.14
CA PHE A 298 -10.86 11.63 -1.81
C PHE A 298 -11.06 12.85 -0.91
N LYS A 299 -10.92 14.06 -1.43
CA LYS A 299 -11.25 15.30 -0.70
C LYS A 299 -12.73 15.35 -0.30
N LYS A 300 -13.65 14.89 -1.14
CA LYS A 300 -15.07 14.73 -0.77
C LYS A 300 -15.27 13.67 0.32
N LEU A 301 -14.50 12.59 0.28
CA LEU A 301 -14.53 11.54 1.29
C LEU A 301 -14.03 12.04 2.66
N GLN A 302 -13.09 12.99 2.67
CA GLN A 302 -12.49 13.58 3.87
C GLN A 302 -13.39 14.56 4.64
N ARG A 303 -14.62 14.80 4.18
CA ARG A 303 -15.54 15.72 4.88
C ARG A 303 -15.93 15.15 6.24
N SER A 304 -15.92 16.01 7.25
CA SER A 304 -16.43 15.65 8.57
C SER A 304 -17.93 15.34 8.51
N ALA A 305 -18.37 14.45 9.40
CA ALA A 305 -19.77 14.22 9.68
C ALA A 305 -20.22 15.16 10.81
N GLU A 306 -21.37 15.79 10.63
CA GLU A 306 -22.00 16.64 11.63
C GLU A 306 -23.30 15.98 12.08
N GLY A 307 -23.48 15.89 13.39
CA GLY A 307 -24.65 15.35 14.04
C GLY A 307 -25.07 16.28 15.17
N THR A 308 -26.35 16.26 15.54
CA THR A 308 -26.88 17.18 16.55
C THR A 308 -27.44 16.38 17.72
N TYR A 309 -26.89 16.60 18.90
CA TYR A 309 -27.47 16.11 20.13
C TYR A 309 -28.78 16.86 20.42
N ILE A 310 -29.60 16.22 21.24
CA ILE A 310 -30.91 16.70 21.68
C ILE A 310 -30.86 18.06 22.33
N ASN A 311 -29.82 18.31 23.13
CA ASN A 311 -29.61 19.58 23.79
C ASN A 311 -29.11 20.68 22.83
N GLY A 312 -29.23 20.48 21.51
CA GLY A 312 -28.79 21.39 20.47
C GLY A 312 -27.28 21.39 20.24
N LYS A 313 -26.49 20.63 21.00
CA LYS A 313 -25.03 20.58 20.82
C LYS A 313 -24.67 19.83 19.54
N THR A 314 -23.84 20.43 18.70
CA THR A 314 -23.28 19.76 17.51
C THR A 314 -22.13 18.83 17.90
N ALA A 315 -22.12 17.64 17.31
CA ALA A 315 -21.02 16.69 17.31
C ALA A 315 -20.37 16.68 15.92
N ILE A 316 -19.04 16.67 15.88
CA ILE A 316 -18.26 16.58 14.64
C ILE A 316 -17.40 15.33 14.72
N GLU A 317 -17.62 14.39 13.80
CA GLU A 317 -16.69 13.29 13.55
C GLU A 317 -15.80 13.70 12.38
N ASN A 318 -14.51 13.86 12.64
CA ASN A 318 -13.55 14.15 11.58
C ASN A 318 -13.16 12.87 10.83
N PHE A 319 -12.81 13.03 9.56
CA PHE A 319 -12.29 11.93 8.77
C PHE A 319 -11.02 11.32 9.41
N PRO A 320 -10.85 9.98 9.38
CA PRO A 320 -9.69 9.34 10.00
C PRO A 320 -8.38 9.78 9.36
N LYS A 321 -7.50 10.41 10.14
CA LYS A 321 -6.23 10.98 9.66
C LYS A 321 -5.23 9.95 9.13
N ASP A 322 -5.36 8.69 9.59
CA ASP A 322 -4.48 7.59 9.21
C ASP A 322 -4.80 7.01 7.83
N ILE A 323 -5.91 7.45 7.22
CA ILE A 323 -6.29 7.07 5.86
C ILE A 323 -5.71 8.09 4.88
N THR A 324 -4.93 7.61 3.92
CA THR A 324 -4.34 8.43 2.84
C THR A 324 -4.65 7.84 1.48
N LEU A 325 -4.43 8.63 0.43
CA LEU A 325 -4.59 8.23 -0.97
C LEU A 325 -3.22 8.16 -1.67
N ASN A 326 -3.01 7.10 -2.45
CA ASN A 326 -1.88 6.99 -3.37
C ASN A 326 -2.37 6.49 -4.75
N GLY A 327 -2.41 7.40 -5.73
CA GLY A 327 -3.08 7.14 -7.01
C GLY A 327 -4.58 6.98 -6.75
N ASN A 328 -5.11 5.78 -6.95
CA ASN A 328 -6.48 5.43 -6.57
C ASN A 328 -6.59 4.52 -5.33
N LYS A 329 -5.46 4.17 -4.70
CA LYS A 329 -5.44 3.23 -3.58
C LYS A 329 -5.58 3.96 -2.25
N LEU A 330 -6.54 3.50 -1.46
CA LEU A 330 -6.70 3.89 -0.06
C LEU A 330 -5.70 3.12 0.80
N ILE A 331 -4.93 3.85 1.60
CA ILE A 331 -3.86 3.32 2.44
C ILE A 331 -4.23 3.58 3.91
N PHE A 332 -4.07 2.57 4.76
CA PHE A 332 -4.20 2.66 6.22
C PHE A 332 -2.97 2.03 6.85
N GLU A 333 -2.28 2.74 7.75
CA GLU A 333 -1.03 2.30 8.38
C GLU A 333 0.01 1.77 7.37
N GLY A 334 0.13 2.44 6.22
CA GLY A 334 1.07 2.08 5.15
C GLY A 334 0.64 0.89 4.27
N LYS A 335 -0.52 0.26 4.52
CA LYS A 335 -1.02 -0.87 3.74
C LYS A 335 -2.23 -0.48 2.89
N PRO A 336 -2.28 -0.89 1.60
CA PRO A 336 -3.46 -0.68 0.79
C PRO A 336 -4.61 -1.56 1.26
N PHE A 337 -5.79 -0.98 1.39
CA PHE A 337 -7.01 -1.71 1.80
C PHE A 337 -8.22 -1.42 0.91
N GLY A 338 -8.14 -0.41 0.02
CA GLY A 338 -9.24 -0.10 -0.87
C GLY A 338 -8.79 0.63 -2.13
N VAL A 339 -9.73 0.79 -3.05
CA VAL A 339 -9.55 1.47 -4.33
C VAL A 339 -10.76 2.35 -4.62
N ILE A 340 -10.52 3.58 -5.05
CA ILE A 340 -11.52 4.50 -5.59
C ILE A 340 -11.52 4.38 -7.11
N ASP A 341 -12.69 4.28 -7.72
CA ASP A 341 -12.87 4.42 -9.16
C ASP A 341 -13.91 5.51 -9.43
N PRO A 342 -13.47 6.74 -9.74
CA PRO A 342 -14.37 7.85 -10.04
C PRO A 342 -15.21 7.62 -11.30
N LYS A 343 -14.72 6.84 -12.28
CA LYS A 343 -15.44 6.62 -13.54
C LYS A 343 -16.70 5.79 -13.34
N THR A 344 -16.65 4.85 -12.41
CA THR A 344 -17.77 3.97 -12.07
C THR A 344 -18.43 4.33 -10.73
N SER A 345 -18.08 5.50 -10.17
CA SER A 345 -18.48 5.95 -8.82
C SER A 345 -18.42 4.83 -7.79
N THR A 346 -17.33 4.07 -7.76
CA THR A 346 -17.21 2.86 -6.93
C THR A 346 -16.04 2.98 -5.96
N VAL A 347 -16.25 2.61 -4.69
CA VAL A 347 -15.18 2.35 -3.72
C VAL A 347 -15.16 0.87 -3.39
N THR A 348 -14.06 0.18 -3.70
CA THR A 348 -13.87 -1.23 -3.33
C THR A 348 -12.97 -1.31 -2.10
N ILE A 349 -13.37 -2.07 -1.09
CA ILE A 349 -12.72 -2.10 0.22
C ILE A 349 -12.53 -3.55 0.67
N ASP A 350 -11.31 -3.93 1.01
CA ASP A 350 -11.03 -5.07 1.88
C ASP A 350 -11.14 -4.58 3.33
N ARG A 351 -12.25 -4.94 3.98
CA ARG A 351 -12.53 -4.53 5.35
C ARG A 351 -11.41 -4.95 6.30
N ARG A 352 -10.89 -6.17 6.15
CA ARG A 352 -9.96 -6.80 7.10
C ARG A 352 -8.54 -6.25 6.97
N ALA A 353 -8.18 -5.69 5.82
CA ALA A 353 -6.89 -5.08 5.59
C ALA A 353 -6.66 -3.75 6.35
N ALA A 354 -7.71 -3.14 6.89
CA ALA A 354 -7.64 -1.87 7.63
C ALA A 354 -8.48 -1.88 8.91
N LEU A 355 -8.34 -2.93 9.73
CA LEU A 355 -8.95 -2.96 11.05
C LEU A 355 -8.07 -2.23 12.07
N ASN A 356 -8.66 -1.32 12.84
CA ASN A 356 -8.01 -0.73 14.00
C ASN A 356 -7.99 -1.73 15.20
N LYS A 357 -7.44 -1.28 16.34
CA LYS A 357 -7.35 -2.08 17.58
C LYS A 357 -8.70 -2.58 18.13
N LYS A 358 -9.83 -2.02 17.67
CA LYS A 358 -11.20 -2.42 18.04
C LYS A 358 -11.84 -3.35 17.01
N SER A 359 -11.07 -3.85 16.03
CA SER A 359 -11.57 -4.69 14.93
C SER A 359 -12.59 -3.99 14.02
N ILE A 360 -12.44 -2.66 13.88
CA ILE A 360 -13.30 -1.79 13.07
C ILE A 360 -12.51 -1.17 11.94
N ASN A 361 -13.11 -1.15 10.74
CA ASN A 361 -12.58 -0.39 9.62
C ASN A 361 -12.96 1.10 9.77
N PRO A 362 -12.00 2.01 9.98
CA PRO A 362 -12.30 3.41 10.29
C PRO A 362 -12.97 4.15 9.14
N LEU A 363 -12.75 3.74 7.88
CA LEU A 363 -13.45 4.33 6.74
C LEU A 363 -14.93 3.98 6.73
N LEU A 364 -15.23 2.68 6.91
CA LEU A 364 -16.60 2.17 6.88
C LEU A 364 -17.40 2.61 8.11
N ASP A 365 -16.71 2.87 9.23
CA ASP A 365 -17.32 3.39 10.46
C ASP A 365 -17.61 4.89 10.40
N HIS A 366 -17.03 5.60 9.42
CA HIS A 366 -17.26 7.02 9.24
C HIS A 366 -18.72 7.26 8.81
N PRO A 367 -19.49 8.10 9.53
CA PRO A 367 -20.93 8.26 9.27
C PRO A 367 -21.26 8.94 7.93
N ARG A 368 -20.32 9.73 7.39
CA ARG A 368 -20.50 10.42 6.11
C ARG A 368 -19.88 9.61 4.98
N LEU A 369 -20.73 9.20 4.05
CA LEU A 369 -20.36 8.52 2.82
C LEU A 369 -20.28 9.51 1.64
N LEU A 370 -19.70 9.07 0.54
CA LEU A 370 -19.75 9.78 -0.75
C LEU A 370 -21.17 9.72 -1.30
N GLU A 371 -21.61 10.80 -1.92
CA GLU A 371 -22.89 10.87 -2.61
C GLU A 371 -22.84 10.17 -3.96
N ASP A 372 -23.91 9.45 -4.34
CA ASP A 372 -24.05 8.75 -5.63
C ASP A 372 -22.93 7.71 -5.88
N PHE A 373 -22.49 7.01 -4.83
CA PHE A 373 -21.42 6.04 -4.89
C PHE A 373 -21.88 4.62 -4.51
N LYS A 374 -21.18 3.64 -5.09
CA LYS A 374 -21.29 2.23 -4.74
C LYS A 374 -20.09 1.80 -3.91
N TYR A 375 -20.32 1.27 -2.73
CA TYR A 375 -19.31 0.67 -1.88
C TYR A 375 -19.35 -0.85 -2.03
N VAL A 376 -18.24 -1.47 -2.43
CA VAL A 376 -18.08 -2.94 -2.49
C VAL A 376 -17.12 -3.36 -1.40
N VAL A 377 -17.65 -3.93 -0.32
CA VAL A 377 -16.92 -4.31 0.88
C VAL A 377 -16.74 -5.82 0.94
N LYS A 378 -15.50 -6.27 0.86
CA LYS A 378 -15.12 -7.67 1.09
C LYS A 378 -14.79 -7.87 2.56
N ASP A 379 -15.37 -8.88 3.18
CA ASP A 379 -15.09 -9.28 4.56
C ASP A 379 -14.85 -10.79 4.65
N GLY A 380 -13.61 -11.20 4.36
CA GLY A 380 -13.28 -12.62 4.22
C GLY A 380 -13.99 -13.22 3.01
N LYS A 381 -14.88 -14.20 3.25
CA LYS A 381 -15.68 -14.83 2.19
C LYS A 381 -16.97 -14.06 1.87
N ASN A 382 -17.38 -13.13 2.73
CA ASN A 382 -18.62 -12.38 2.55
C ASN A 382 -18.36 -11.13 1.69
N THR A 383 -19.38 -10.71 0.95
CA THR A 383 -19.36 -9.46 0.19
C THR A 383 -20.60 -8.65 0.53
N HIS A 384 -20.40 -7.37 0.83
CA HIS A 384 -21.47 -6.40 1.11
C HIS A 384 -21.36 -5.28 0.09
N ILE A 385 -22.46 -4.93 -0.55
CA ILE A 385 -22.55 -3.82 -1.49
C ILE A 385 -23.51 -2.80 -0.88
N TYR A 386 -23.13 -1.53 -0.86
CA TYR A 386 -23.99 -0.42 -0.45
C TYR A 386 -24.03 0.60 -1.58
N LYS A 387 -25.20 1.15 -1.88
CA LYS A 387 -25.35 2.28 -2.80
C LYS A 387 -25.87 3.48 -2.05
N THR A 388 -25.29 4.63 -2.34
CA THR A 388 -25.72 5.90 -1.77
C THR A 388 -26.44 6.77 -2.79
N ASP A 389 -27.28 7.67 -2.30
CA ASP A 389 -27.90 8.74 -3.09
C ASP A 389 -27.08 10.03 -3.06
N ASN A 390 -27.67 11.09 -3.63
CA ASN A 390 -27.10 12.44 -3.69
C ASN A 390 -26.94 13.14 -2.32
N LEU A 391 -27.34 12.50 -1.21
CA LEU A 391 -27.12 12.96 0.16
C LEU A 391 -26.13 12.06 0.93
N GLY A 392 -25.63 11.00 0.29
CA GLY A 392 -24.72 10.02 0.91
C GLY A 392 -25.45 9.03 1.82
N ARG A 393 -26.79 8.93 1.74
CA ARG A 393 -27.58 7.96 2.51
C ARG A 393 -27.54 6.61 1.81
N VAL A 394 -27.44 5.51 2.56
CA VAL A 394 -27.53 4.17 1.96
C VAL A 394 -28.99 3.91 1.56
N ILE A 395 -29.25 3.85 0.25
CA ILE A 395 -30.58 3.58 -0.32
C ILE A 395 -30.78 2.10 -0.63
N GLU A 396 -29.69 1.38 -0.91
CA GLU A 396 -29.71 -0.05 -1.17
C GLU A 396 -28.50 -0.72 -0.51
N SER A 397 -28.72 -1.89 0.07
CA SER A 397 -27.64 -2.80 0.42
C SER A 397 -27.90 -4.21 -0.13
N GLN A 398 -26.82 -4.90 -0.48
CA GLN A 398 -26.85 -6.28 -0.91
C GLN A 398 -25.74 -7.06 -0.19
N HIS A 399 -26.08 -8.21 0.36
CA HIS A 399 -25.17 -9.01 1.17
C HIS A 399 -25.14 -10.44 0.66
N THR A 400 -23.98 -10.88 0.20
CA THR A 400 -23.71 -12.28 -0.15
C THR A 400 -22.93 -12.89 1.00
N ILE A 401 -23.57 -13.78 1.75
CA ILE A 401 -23.02 -14.37 2.97
C ILE A 401 -22.72 -15.84 2.75
N ILE A 402 -21.44 -16.21 2.91
CA ILE A 402 -20.94 -17.59 2.75
C ILE A 402 -20.63 -18.20 4.12
N SER A 403 -20.27 -17.37 5.11
CA SER A 403 -19.94 -17.86 6.44
C SER A 403 -20.25 -16.81 7.51
N LYS A 404 -20.64 -17.28 8.69
CA LYS A 404 -20.79 -16.43 9.86
C LYS A 404 -19.44 -15.82 10.23
N THR A 405 -19.39 -14.51 10.36
CA THR A 405 -18.25 -13.81 10.96
C THR A 405 -18.64 -13.50 12.40
N SER A 406 -18.18 -14.31 13.36
CA SER A 406 -18.41 -14.02 14.78
C SER A 406 -17.84 -12.64 15.11
N LYS A 407 -18.71 -11.72 15.55
CA LYS A 407 -18.32 -10.40 16.02
C LYS A 407 -19.17 -10.03 17.22
N ASN A 408 -18.53 -9.37 18.18
CA ASN A 408 -19.25 -8.72 19.26
C ASN A 408 -19.91 -7.45 18.71
N ARG A 409 -21.16 -7.22 19.13
CA ARG A 409 -21.92 -6.00 18.85
C ARG A 409 -21.08 -4.76 19.18
N ASN A 410 -20.95 -3.83 18.22
CA ASN A 410 -20.30 -2.55 18.47
C ASN A 410 -21.33 -1.46 18.82
N VAL A 411 -21.56 -1.28 20.11
CA VAL A 411 -22.49 -0.27 20.65
C VAL A 411 -22.08 1.16 20.26
N VAL A 412 -20.78 1.43 20.08
CA VAL A 412 -20.29 2.76 19.70
C VAL A 412 -20.75 3.13 18.29
N SER A 413 -20.56 2.22 17.32
CA SER A 413 -20.96 2.45 15.92
C SER A 413 -22.48 2.59 15.79
N GLN A 414 -23.24 1.81 16.54
CA GLN A 414 -24.70 1.96 16.60
C GLN A 414 -25.12 3.33 17.11
N ASN A 415 -24.48 3.83 18.18
CA ASN A 415 -24.77 5.16 18.70
C ASN A 415 -24.34 6.27 17.74
N LYS A 416 -23.24 6.08 16.99
CA LYS A 416 -22.82 7.02 15.93
C LYS A 416 -23.89 7.12 14.85
N ALA A 417 -24.33 6.00 14.28
CA ALA A 417 -25.31 6.00 13.20
C ALA A 417 -26.59 6.79 13.56
N LYS A 418 -27.07 6.66 14.80
CA LYS A 418 -28.20 7.47 15.32
C LYS A 418 -27.91 8.96 15.31
N LEU A 419 -26.76 9.36 15.89
CA LEU A 419 -26.40 10.76 16.09
C LEU A 419 -26.25 11.54 14.78
N TYR A 420 -25.82 10.85 13.72
CA TYR A 420 -25.56 11.45 12.40
C TYR A 420 -26.68 11.21 11.37
N GLY A 421 -27.75 10.51 11.76
CA GLY A 421 -28.90 10.12 10.91
C GLY A 421 -30.11 11.06 10.97
N ASP A 422 -29.91 12.35 11.24
CA ASP A 422 -30.94 13.41 11.33
C ASP A 422 -32.05 13.23 12.38
N GLU A 423 -31.80 12.44 13.43
CA GLU A 423 -32.70 12.39 14.56
C GLU A 423 -32.12 13.10 15.79
N VAL A 424 -32.99 13.86 16.46
CA VAL A 424 -32.82 14.17 17.89
C VAL A 424 -32.60 12.82 18.57
N SER A 425 -31.39 12.57 19.10
CA SER A 425 -31.14 11.30 19.76
C SER A 425 -32.20 11.04 20.85
N SER A 426 -32.39 9.79 21.23
CA SER A 426 -33.53 9.22 21.96
C SER A 426 -34.03 9.82 23.30
N LYS A 427 -33.74 11.07 23.68
CA LYS A 427 -34.36 11.73 24.83
C LYS A 427 -35.12 12.97 24.35
N THR A 428 -36.24 12.78 23.68
CA THR A 428 -37.22 13.85 23.50
C THR A 428 -37.40 14.62 24.80
N SER A 429 -37.41 15.95 24.73
CA SER A 429 -37.72 16.87 25.82
C SER A 429 -39.22 16.86 26.16
N LEU A 430 -39.82 15.67 26.19
CA LEU A 430 -41.15 15.47 26.75
C LEU A 430 -40.95 15.34 28.25
N GLU A 431 -41.13 16.46 28.96
CA GLU A 431 -41.23 16.44 30.42
C GLU A 431 -42.29 15.40 30.82
N ASN A 432 -41.95 14.55 31.80
CA ASN A 432 -42.82 13.50 32.39
C ASN A 432 -42.86 12.11 31.72
N LEU A 433 -41.93 11.75 30.83
CA LEU A 433 -41.77 10.34 30.41
C LEU A 433 -40.74 9.61 31.30
N THR A 434 -41.03 8.34 31.63
CA THR A 434 -40.05 7.46 32.25
C THR A 434 -38.92 7.11 31.27
N ASN A 435 -37.73 6.76 31.79
CA ASN A 435 -36.60 6.29 30.97
C ASN A 435 -36.99 5.16 30.01
N ASN A 436 -37.92 4.28 30.42
CA ASN A 436 -38.42 3.18 29.60
C ASN A 436 -39.34 3.65 28.46
N GLN A 437 -40.16 4.68 28.69
CA GLN A 437 -41.01 5.26 27.64
C GLN A 437 -40.15 5.99 26.62
N HIS A 438 -39.17 6.81 27.05
CA HIS A 438 -38.22 7.44 26.13
C HIS A 438 -37.48 6.41 25.26
N LYS A 439 -37.01 5.31 25.86
CA LYS A 439 -36.34 4.22 25.13
C LYS A 439 -37.24 3.59 24.05
N ARG A 440 -38.53 3.41 24.34
CA ARG A 440 -39.48 2.78 23.40
C ARG A 440 -39.98 3.71 22.29
N MET A 441 -39.82 5.02 22.48
CA MET A 441 -40.25 6.07 21.54
C MET A 441 -39.13 6.56 20.63
N SER A 442 -37.95 5.95 20.69
CA SER A 442 -36.75 6.45 20.04
C SER A 442 -36.08 5.43 19.14
N ASP A 443 -35.25 5.92 18.21
CA ASP A 443 -34.54 5.03 17.32
C ASP A 443 -33.34 4.31 17.97
N GLU A 444 -33.14 3.09 17.50
CA GLU A 444 -31.97 2.25 17.67
C GLU A 444 -31.09 2.27 16.42
N GLY A 445 -29.82 1.85 16.59
CA GLY A 445 -28.92 1.67 15.45
C GLY A 445 -29.22 0.31 14.86
N GLY A 446 -30.18 0.25 13.95
CA GLY A 446 -30.63 -0.96 13.28
C GLY A 446 -29.67 -1.31 12.15
N HIS A 447 -29.26 -2.57 12.07
CA HIS A 447 -28.41 -2.99 10.96
C HIS A 447 -29.23 -3.25 9.68
N TYR A 448 -28.66 -2.96 8.51
CA TYR A 448 -29.24 -3.47 7.25
C TYR A 448 -29.15 -4.99 7.21
N LEU A 449 -28.03 -5.57 7.62
CA LEU A 449 -27.88 -6.99 7.94
C LEU A 449 -27.26 -7.14 9.32
N ALA A 450 -27.89 -7.91 10.21
CA ALA A 450 -27.43 -8.15 11.57
C ALA A 450 -26.01 -8.74 11.61
N ASP A 451 -25.25 -8.39 12.64
CA ASP A 451 -23.92 -8.97 12.91
C ASP A 451 -23.98 -10.49 13.11
N SER A 452 -25.02 -10.98 13.80
CA SER A 452 -25.35 -12.40 13.97
C SER A 452 -25.53 -13.14 12.63
N ALA A 453 -26.01 -12.42 11.61
CA ALA A 453 -26.25 -12.89 10.25
C ALA A 453 -25.05 -12.63 9.30
N GLY A 454 -23.89 -12.25 9.83
CA GLY A 454 -22.68 -11.99 9.04
C GLY A 454 -22.56 -10.55 8.53
N GLY A 455 -23.44 -9.64 8.98
CA GLY A 455 -23.31 -8.21 8.75
C GLY A 455 -22.06 -7.61 9.40
N ILE A 456 -21.64 -6.46 8.88
CA ILE A 456 -20.47 -5.76 9.39
C ILE A 456 -20.88 -4.75 10.48
N PRO A 457 -20.07 -4.55 11.53
CA PRO A 457 -20.45 -3.72 12.68
C PRO A 457 -20.28 -2.21 12.45
N GLU A 458 -19.74 -1.80 11.30
CA GLU A 458 -19.46 -0.40 10.99
C GLU A 458 -20.71 0.39 10.58
N SER A 459 -20.68 1.71 10.82
CA SER A 459 -21.78 2.65 10.56
C SER A 459 -22.41 2.55 9.16
N ILE A 460 -21.65 2.23 8.10
CA ILE A 460 -22.20 2.02 6.75
C ILE A 460 -23.30 0.95 6.69
N ASN A 461 -23.31 -0.01 7.61
CA ASN A 461 -24.30 -1.08 7.69
C ASN A 461 -25.41 -0.78 8.71
N ILE A 462 -25.53 0.46 9.18
CA ILE A 462 -26.43 0.84 10.27
C ILE A 462 -27.27 2.04 9.85
N THR A 463 -28.54 2.03 10.21
CA THR A 463 -29.49 3.14 10.06
C THR A 463 -30.17 3.45 11.38
N SER A 464 -30.74 4.66 11.49
CA SER A 464 -31.72 4.98 12.53
C SER A 464 -32.98 4.14 12.28
N GLN A 465 -33.30 3.27 13.23
CA GLN A 465 -34.41 2.32 13.14
C GLN A 465 -35.28 2.38 14.39
N ALA A 466 -36.59 2.50 14.20
CA ALA A 466 -37.57 2.51 15.26
C ALA A 466 -37.41 1.33 16.22
N TYR A 467 -37.43 1.59 17.53
CA TYR A 467 -37.33 0.57 18.58
C TYR A 467 -38.33 -0.57 18.35
N LYS A 468 -39.57 -0.22 17.98
CA LYS A 468 -40.63 -1.21 17.71
C LYS A 468 -40.25 -2.19 16.59
N VAL A 469 -39.61 -1.71 15.53
CA VAL A 469 -39.18 -2.55 14.40
C VAL A 469 -38.04 -3.46 14.84
N ASN A 470 -37.00 -2.89 15.44
CA ASN A 470 -35.80 -3.62 15.88
C ASN A 470 -36.10 -4.70 16.93
N HIS A 471 -37.18 -4.52 17.72
CA HIS A 471 -37.64 -5.51 18.71
C HIS A 471 -38.85 -6.32 18.26
N SER A 472 -39.30 -6.18 17.01
CA SER A 472 -40.47 -6.89 16.51
C SER A 472 -40.21 -8.39 16.33
N LYS A 473 -41.26 -9.20 16.52
CA LYS A 473 -41.20 -10.65 16.23
C LYS A 473 -40.85 -10.91 14.76
N LYS A 474 -41.35 -10.07 13.85
CA LYS A 474 -41.09 -10.16 12.40
C LYS A 474 -39.61 -9.95 12.08
N TRP A 475 -38.97 -8.95 12.70
CA TRP A 475 -37.55 -8.69 12.52
C TRP A 475 -36.68 -9.83 13.07
N ARG A 476 -36.94 -10.28 14.30
CA ARG A 476 -36.18 -11.41 14.88
C ARG A 476 -36.34 -12.70 14.08
N ALA A 477 -37.56 -12.99 13.61
CA ALA A 477 -37.81 -14.17 12.77
C ALA A 477 -37.01 -14.12 11.46
N MET A 478 -36.85 -12.93 10.87
CA MET A 478 -36.01 -12.71 9.69
C MET A 478 -34.53 -12.99 10.00
N GLU A 479 -33.98 -12.40 11.07
CA GLU A 479 -32.59 -12.59 11.48
C GLU A 479 -32.29 -14.07 11.81
N ASP A 480 -33.18 -14.74 12.54
CA ASP A 480 -33.06 -16.15 12.90
C ASP A 480 -33.09 -17.05 11.66
N LYS A 481 -33.96 -16.75 10.70
CA LYS A 481 -34.06 -17.50 9.43
C LYS A 481 -32.76 -17.41 8.65
N ILE A 482 -32.23 -16.20 8.51
CA ILE A 482 -30.97 -15.96 7.80
C ILE A 482 -29.81 -16.68 8.51
N THR A 483 -29.73 -16.54 9.83
CA THR A 483 -28.66 -17.15 10.64
C THR A 483 -28.66 -18.67 10.51
N LYS A 484 -29.83 -19.31 10.62
CA LYS A 484 -29.97 -20.77 10.44
C LYS A 484 -29.56 -21.24 9.05
N ALA A 485 -29.94 -20.50 8.01
CA ALA A 485 -29.55 -20.83 6.63
C ALA A 485 -28.02 -20.80 6.46
N ILE A 486 -27.36 -19.78 7.01
CA ILE A 486 -25.89 -19.68 6.98
C ILE A 486 -25.24 -20.83 7.76
N GLU A 487 -25.80 -21.19 8.94
CA GLU A 487 -25.31 -22.30 9.76
C GLU A 487 -25.46 -23.66 9.07
N ASN A 488 -26.48 -23.81 8.22
CA ASN A 488 -26.69 -24.99 7.37
C ASN A 488 -25.79 -25.01 6.13
N GLY A 489 -25.02 -23.95 5.86
CA GLY A 489 -24.17 -23.82 4.67
C GLY A 489 -24.92 -23.41 3.41
N ASP A 490 -26.13 -22.87 3.53
CA ASP A 490 -26.92 -22.41 2.40
C ASP A 490 -26.32 -21.16 1.74
N ASN A 491 -26.61 -20.96 0.46
CA ASN A 491 -26.26 -19.73 -0.25
C ASN A 491 -27.29 -18.64 0.08
N VAL A 492 -26.86 -17.63 0.84
CA VAL A 492 -27.73 -16.54 1.30
C VAL A 492 -27.38 -15.22 0.61
N LEU A 493 -28.38 -14.63 -0.01
CA LEU A 493 -28.36 -13.28 -0.55
C LEU A 493 -29.46 -12.45 0.11
N VAL A 494 -29.10 -11.35 0.76
CA VAL A 494 -30.05 -10.41 1.36
C VAL A 494 -29.92 -9.08 0.63
N LYS A 495 -31.01 -8.61 0.03
CA LYS A 495 -31.13 -7.26 -0.50
C LYS A 495 -32.02 -6.44 0.40
N ASN A 496 -31.64 -5.19 0.62
CA ASN A 496 -32.39 -4.21 1.37
C ASN A 496 -32.52 -2.94 0.53
N THR A 497 -33.71 -2.36 0.51
CA THR A 497 -34.02 -1.08 -0.14
C THR A 497 -34.68 -0.18 0.88
N GLN A 498 -34.04 0.95 1.17
CA GLN A 498 -34.54 1.96 2.10
C GLN A 498 -35.50 2.91 1.38
N ILE A 499 -36.60 3.25 2.06
CA ILE A 499 -37.61 4.18 1.56
C ILE A 499 -37.45 5.49 2.32
N PHE A 500 -37.28 6.60 1.62
CA PHE A 500 -37.21 7.95 2.19
C PHE A 500 -38.40 8.77 1.69
N SER A 501 -38.99 9.57 2.58
CA SER A 501 -40.11 10.47 2.23
C SER A 501 -39.65 11.85 1.80
N ASP A 502 -38.40 12.23 2.11
CA ASP A 502 -37.80 13.54 1.85
C ASP A 502 -36.26 13.49 1.90
N ASN A 503 -35.62 14.61 2.28
CA ASN A 503 -34.18 14.73 2.49
C ASN A 503 -33.68 14.20 3.85
N SER A 504 -34.55 13.61 4.67
CA SER A 504 -34.19 13.04 5.98
C SER A 504 -33.17 11.92 5.82
N ARG A 505 -32.10 11.90 6.64
CA ARG A 505 -31.20 10.74 6.74
C ARG A 505 -31.83 9.51 7.38
N ARG A 506 -33.00 9.63 7.99
CA ARG A 506 -33.77 8.52 8.54
C ARG A 506 -34.75 7.97 7.51
N SER A 507 -34.69 6.67 7.24
CA SER A 507 -35.67 6.04 6.34
C SER A 507 -37.06 5.98 6.97
N SER A 508 -38.09 6.09 6.14
CA SER A 508 -39.50 5.89 6.51
C SER A 508 -39.87 4.40 6.56
N GLY A 509 -39.09 3.55 5.89
CA GLY A 509 -39.29 2.11 5.87
C GLY A 509 -38.21 1.40 5.08
N ALA A 510 -38.31 0.07 5.03
CA ALA A 510 -37.38 -0.76 4.30
C ALA A 510 -38.06 -2.00 3.72
N ILE A 511 -37.63 -2.37 2.52
CA ILE A 511 -38.01 -3.61 1.84
C ILE A 511 -36.80 -4.54 1.85
N TYR A 512 -37.03 -5.78 2.26
CA TYR A 512 -36.05 -6.85 2.29
C TYR A 512 -36.43 -7.93 1.29
N GLU A 513 -35.48 -8.35 0.47
CA GLU A 513 -35.59 -9.55 -0.37
C GLU A 513 -34.50 -10.54 0.03
N ILE A 514 -34.93 -11.70 0.53
CA ILE A 514 -34.05 -12.72 1.08
C ILE A 514 -34.11 -13.93 0.16
N SER A 515 -33.00 -14.24 -0.48
CA SER A 515 -32.82 -15.43 -1.31
C SER A 515 -31.98 -16.46 -0.58
N ILE A 516 -32.56 -17.62 -0.27
CA ILE A 516 -31.85 -18.77 0.30
C ILE A 516 -31.96 -19.92 -0.71
N ASN A 517 -30.82 -20.35 -1.24
CA ASN A 517 -30.74 -21.36 -2.32
C ASN A 517 -31.67 -21.05 -3.51
N GLY A 518 -31.75 -19.76 -3.88
CA GLY A 518 -32.57 -19.27 -5.00
C GLY A 518 -34.06 -19.05 -4.68
N LYS A 519 -34.55 -19.45 -3.50
CA LYS A 519 -35.93 -19.16 -3.07
C LYS A 519 -36.02 -17.78 -2.44
N ILE A 520 -36.85 -16.91 -3.01
CA ILE A 520 -36.98 -15.50 -2.62
C ILE A 520 -38.18 -15.31 -1.70
N GLU A 521 -37.97 -14.60 -0.59
CA GLU A 521 -39.01 -14.04 0.28
C GLU A 521 -38.85 -12.53 0.35
N LYS A 522 -39.98 -11.81 0.35
CA LYS A 522 -40.02 -10.35 0.48
C LYS A 522 -40.66 -9.94 1.81
N LEU A 523 -40.01 -9.06 2.55
CA LEU A 523 -40.51 -8.51 3.82
C LEU A 523 -40.47 -6.98 3.80
N GLU A 524 -41.51 -6.35 4.30
CA GLU A 524 -41.58 -4.89 4.42
C GLU A 524 -41.66 -4.47 5.89
N PHE A 525 -40.94 -3.39 6.24
CA PHE A 525 -40.91 -2.80 7.56
C PHE A 525 -41.18 -1.31 7.48
N ASN A 526 -42.22 -0.84 8.19
CA ASN A 526 -42.48 0.58 8.37
C ASN A 526 -41.66 1.08 9.55
N ASN A 527 -40.78 2.05 9.30
CA ASN A 527 -39.84 2.56 10.30
C ASN A 527 -40.52 3.60 11.21
N ILE A 528 -41.57 3.20 11.93
CA ILE A 528 -42.41 4.11 12.73
C ILE A 528 -42.35 3.70 14.20
N ASN A 529 -41.94 4.62 15.08
CA ASN A 529 -42.07 4.45 16.54
C ASN A 529 -43.53 4.59 16.97
N ASN A 530 -43.90 4.05 18.14
CA ASN A 530 -45.24 4.29 18.67
C ASN A 530 -45.47 5.81 18.81
N THR A 531 -46.55 6.30 18.21
CA THR A 531 -47.15 7.56 18.65
C THR A 531 -47.68 7.33 20.06
N LEU A 532 -47.60 8.34 20.93
CA LEU A 532 -48.43 8.34 22.13
C LEU A 532 -49.88 8.30 21.63
N GLU A 533 -50.51 7.14 21.65
CA GLU A 533 -51.96 7.13 21.80
C GLU A 533 -52.21 7.88 23.10
N VAL A 534 -52.93 8.99 23.01
CA VAL A 534 -53.41 9.74 24.17
C VAL A 534 -54.20 8.74 25.01
N ILE A 535 -53.58 8.26 26.08
CA ILE A 535 -54.24 7.45 27.11
C ILE A 535 -55.18 8.36 27.88
#